data_AF-A0A2N1VTL2-F1
#
_entry.id   AF-A0A2N1VTL2-F1
#
_cell.length_a   1.000
_cell.length_b   1.000
_cell.length_c   1.000
_cell.angle_alpha   90.00
_cell.angle_beta   90.00
_cell.angle_gamma   90.00
#
_symmetry.space_group_name_H-M   'P 1'
#
loop_
_entity.id
_entity.type
_entity.pdbx_description
1 polymer ?
#
loop_
_entity_poly.entity_id
_entity_poly.type
_entity_poly.pdbx_seq_one_letter_code
_entity_poly.pdbx_strand_id
1 'polypeptide(L)'
;MKRNKHFYFFIILILISNTIFSQSVSVIGKDEITSSADGEFYNPQFNYKGDKILFTGDSFKGLWLFEAAKNNLKKLNDNPGAGYNPVFSSDDQSVYFRSDRFENMKRISSMYKQNLNSGKIDIILKDQNNLLAPIKSTGNTVLGLNSNEVIPLEKNQLNKTGVDNQSIVYINDS
;
A
#
# COMPACT_ATOMS: atom_id res chain seq x y z
N MET A 1 -42.15 -41.79 -29.34
CA MET A 1 -40.95 -40.93 -29.15
C MET A 1 -39.89 -41.72 -28.37
N LYS A 2 -38.81 -42.20 -29.02
CA LYS A 2 -37.73 -42.95 -28.33
C LYS A 2 -36.82 -41.95 -27.60
N ARG A 3 -36.70 -42.07 -26.27
CA ARG A 3 -35.89 -41.20 -25.43
C ARG A 3 -34.40 -41.52 -25.65
N ASN A 4 -33.61 -40.55 -26.12
CA ASN A 4 -32.22 -40.74 -26.51
C ASN A 4 -31.30 -40.77 -25.28
N LYS A 5 -30.97 -41.98 -24.80
CA LYS A 5 -30.18 -42.19 -23.57
C LYS A 5 -28.77 -41.57 -23.66
N HIS A 6 -28.23 -41.41 -24.87
CA HIS A 6 -26.92 -40.79 -25.10
C HIS A 6 -26.90 -39.30 -24.76
N PHE A 7 -28.04 -38.61 -24.88
CA PHE A 7 -28.14 -37.19 -24.54
C PHE A 7 -28.03 -36.95 -23.02
N TYR A 8 -28.66 -37.80 -22.21
CA TYR A 8 -28.53 -37.74 -20.75
C TYR A 8 -27.12 -38.10 -20.28
N PHE A 9 -26.47 -39.07 -20.95
CA PHE A 9 -25.09 -39.42 -20.67
C PHE A 9 -24.13 -38.24 -20.92
N PHE A 10 -24.37 -37.48 -22.00
CA PHE A 10 -23.56 -36.30 -22.33
C PHE A 10 -23.78 -35.15 -21.33
N ILE A 11 -25.00 -34.94 -20.86
CA ILE A 11 -25.31 -33.96 -19.79
C ILE A 11 -24.61 -34.33 -18.48
N ILE A 12 -24.58 -35.62 -18.12
CA ILE A 12 -23.90 -36.09 -16.90
C ILE A 12 -22.38 -35.82 -16.98
N LEU A 13 -21.76 -36.01 -18.14
CA LEU A 13 -20.33 -35.71 -18.36
C LEU A 13 -19.98 -34.22 -18.16
N ILE A 14 -20.84 -33.30 -18.62
CA ILE A 14 -20.63 -31.84 -18.44
C ILE A 14 -20.81 -31.42 -16.98
N LEU A 15 -21.68 -32.09 -16.22
CA LEU A 15 -21.88 -31.80 -14.80
C LEU A 15 -20.69 -32.23 -13.93
N ILE A 16 -19.93 -33.25 -14.35
CA ILE A 16 -18.78 -33.77 -13.59
C ILE A 16 -17.49 -32.96 -13.86
N SER A 17 -17.38 -32.28 -15.01
CA SER A 17 -16.18 -31.50 -15.38
C SER A 17 -16.04 -30.15 -14.66
N ASN A 18 -17.02 -29.75 -13.84
CA ASN A 18 -17.00 -28.49 -13.08
C ASN A 18 -16.57 -28.69 -11.62
N THR A 19 -15.55 -29.51 -11.36
CA THR A 19 -14.95 -29.61 -10.02
C THR A 19 -13.84 -28.57 -9.89
N ILE A 20 -14.20 -27.38 -9.41
CA ILE A 20 -13.24 -26.38 -8.96
C ILE A 20 -12.70 -26.87 -7.61
N PHE A 21 -11.48 -27.39 -7.59
CA PHE A 21 -10.79 -27.70 -6.34
C PHE A 21 -10.49 -26.38 -5.60
N SER A 22 -11.05 -26.20 -4.41
CA SER A 22 -10.60 -25.16 -3.49
C SER A 22 -9.23 -25.55 -2.93
N GLN A 23 -8.19 -24.74 -3.17
CA GLN A 23 -6.88 -24.98 -2.57
C GLN A 23 -6.95 -24.64 -1.08
N SER A 24 -6.80 -25.65 -0.22
CA SER A 24 -6.68 -25.39 1.22
C SER A 24 -5.34 -24.71 1.48
N VAL A 25 -5.36 -23.43 1.87
CA VAL A 25 -4.18 -22.74 2.38
C VAL A 25 -3.92 -23.24 3.80
N SER A 26 -2.75 -23.82 4.05
CA SER A 26 -2.30 -24.19 5.38
C SER A 26 -1.23 -23.21 5.87
N VAL A 27 -1.31 -22.85 7.15
CA VAL A 27 -0.25 -22.08 7.81
C VAL A 27 0.87 -23.06 8.14
N ILE A 28 2.02 -22.87 7.48
CA ILE A 28 3.20 -23.72 7.67
C ILE A 28 4.15 -23.22 8.77
N GLY A 29 3.95 -22.00 9.27
CA GLY A 29 4.79 -21.38 10.29
C GLY A 29 4.24 -20.06 10.79
N LYS A 30 4.75 -19.61 11.94
CA LYS A 30 4.48 -18.31 12.54
C LYS A 30 5.78 -17.79 13.12
N ASP A 31 6.25 -16.66 12.61
CA ASP A 31 7.44 -15.98 13.11
C ASP A 31 7.03 -14.65 13.76
N GLU A 32 7.60 -14.38 14.93
CA GLU A 32 7.50 -13.07 15.56
C GLU A 32 8.57 -12.16 14.95
N ILE A 33 8.14 -11.03 14.40
CA ILE A 33 9.02 -10.06 13.71
C ILE A 33 9.37 -8.84 14.58
N THR A 34 8.68 -8.69 15.72
CA THR A 34 8.92 -7.69 16.76
C THR A 34 8.65 -8.32 18.12
N SER A 35 9.24 -7.76 19.17
CA SER A 35 9.01 -8.14 20.56
C SER A 35 8.45 -6.97 21.37
N SER A 36 7.86 -7.24 22.54
CA SER A 36 7.38 -6.17 23.44
C SER A 36 8.50 -5.25 23.93
N ALA A 37 9.76 -5.69 23.89
CA ALA A 37 10.91 -4.84 24.24
C ALA A 37 11.23 -3.81 23.15
N ASP A 38 10.82 -4.05 21.91
CA ASP A 38 11.03 -3.12 20.78
C ASP A 38 10.02 -1.96 20.77
N GLY A 39 8.91 -2.13 21.49
CA GLY A 39 7.82 -1.16 21.61
C GLY A 39 6.51 -1.68 21.04
N GLU A 40 5.50 -0.80 21.05
CA GLU A 40 4.18 -1.09 20.50
C GLU A 40 4.10 -0.60 19.05
N PHE A 41 3.65 -1.50 18.16
CA PHE A 41 3.60 -1.25 16.72
C PHE A 41 2.19 -1.51 16.17
N TYR A 42 1.80 -0.66 15.24
CA TYR A 42 0.46 -0.65 14.66
C TYR A 42 0.52 -0.48 13.14
N ASN A 43 -0.59 -0.82 12.48
CA ASN A 43 -0.85 -0.58 11.06
C ASN A 43 0.28 -1.11 10.14
N PRO A 44 0.55 -2.43 10.14
CA PRO A 44 1.60 -3.00 9.30
C PRO A 44 1.27 -2.85 7.81
N GLN A 45 2.27 -2.49 7.00
CA GLN A 45 2.12 -2.37 5.55
C GLN A 45 3.30 -3.02 4.83
N PHE A 46 3.02 -3.94 3.90
CA PHE A 46 4.04 -4.56 3.07
C PHE A 46 4.44 -3.64 1.91
N ASN A 47 5.71 -3.71 1.52
CA ASN A 47 6.15 -3.16 0.24
C ASN A 47 5.69 -4.03 -0.94
N TYR A 48 5.93 -3.58 -2.18
CA TYR A 48 5.44 -4.32 -3.35
C TYR A 48 6.04 -5.72 -3.47
N LYS A 49 7.32 -5.89 -3.14
CA LYS A 49 8.01 -7.19 -3.15
C LYS A 49 7.62 -8.11 -1.98
N GLY A 50 6.96 -7.60 -0.94
CA GLY A 50 6.62 -8.37 0.26
C GLY A 50 7.80 -8.71 1.17
N ASP A 51 9.00 -8.16 0.93
CA ASP A 51 10.21 -8.42 1.73
C ASP A 51 10.44 -7.40 2.85
N LYS A 52 9.65 -6.32 2.89
CA LYS A 52 9.71 -5.25 3.90
C LYS A 52 8.35 -4.94 4.46
N ILE A 53 8.32 -4.59 5.74
CA ILE A 53 7.11 -4.21 6.46
C ILE A 53 7.34 -2.87 7.14
N LEU A 54 6.45 -1.91 6.90
CA LEU A 54 6.37 -0.65 7.64
C LEU A 54 5.43 -0.80 8.84
N PHE A 55 5.78 -0.14 9.94
CA PHE A 55 4.93 0.03 11.10
C PHE A 55 4.93 1.47 11.56
N THR A 56 3.92 1.82 12.35
CA THR A 56 3.92 3.05 13.13
C THR A 56 3.84 2.75 14.62
N GLY A 57 4.32 3.68 15.43
CA GLY A 57 4.17 3.62 16.88
C GLY A 57 2.80 4.10 17.33
N ASP A 58 2.65 4.22 18.64
CA ASP A 58 1.43 4.77 19.23
C ASP A 58 1.06 6.14 18.65
N SER A 59 -0.24 6.39 18.53
CA SER A 59 -0.81 7.63 18.00
C SER A 59 -0.29 8.02 16.60
N PHE A 60 0.05 7.03 15.77
CA PHE A 60 0.60 7.22 14.40
C PHE A 60 1.91 8.02 14.36
N LYS A 61 2.68 8.03 15.46
CA LYS A 61 3.95 8.76 15.54
C LYS A 61 5.10 7.90 15.03
N GLY A 62 5.88 8.44 14.10
CA GLY A 62 7.07 7.81 13.57
C GLY A 62 6.80 6.59 12.70
N LEU A 63 7.88 6.10 12.08
CA LEU A 63 7.88 4.94 11.21
C LEU A 63 9.03 4.00 11.54
N TRP A 64 8.77 2.70 11.43
CA TRP A 64 9.74 1.62 11.55
C TRP A 64 9.66 0.73 10.32
N LEU A 65 10.79 0.18 9.93
CA LEU A 65 10.95 -0.75 8.81
C LEU A 65 11.50 -2.06 9.34
N PHE A 66 10.82 -3.16 9.06
CA PHE A 66 11.37 -4.51 9.21
C PHE A 66 11.78 -5.06 7.85
N GLU A 67 13.01 -5.55 7.75
CA GLU A 67 13.55 -6.24 6.59
C GLU A 67 13.62 -7.75 6.86
N ALA A 68 12.71 -8.53 6.25
CA ALA A 68 12.52 -9.94 6.57
C ALA A 68 13.80 -10.78 6.33
N ALA A 69 14.49 -10.54 5.20
CA ALA A 69 15.69 -11.29 4.85
C ALA A 69 16.87 -11.09 5.83
N LYS A 70 16.88 -9.98 6.56
CA LYS A 70 17.95 -9.63 7.52
C LYS A 70 17.52 -9.81 8.97
N ASN A 71 16.25 -10.17 9.20
CA ASN A 71 15.61 -10.10 10.52
C ASN A 71 15.93 -8.78 11.25
N ASN A 72 15.82 -7.66 10.54
CA ASN A 72 16.31 -6.37 11.01
C ASN A 72 15.16 -5.37 11.15
N LEU A 73 14.98 -4.85 12.36
CA LEU A 73 14.05 -3.77 12.67
C LEU A 73 14.82 -2.44 12.77
N LYS A 74 14.39 -1.44 11.98
CA LYS A 74 15.02 -0.12 11.93
C LYS A 74 13.98 0.98 12.10
N LYS A 75 14.20 1.89 13.04
CA LYS A 75 13.43 3.14 13.12
C LYS A 75 13.84 4.05 11.95
N LEU A 76 12.86 4.51 11.18
CA LEU A 76 13.07 5.44 10.06
C LEU A 76 13.00 6.89 10.52
N ASN A 77 11.96 7.25 11.29
CA ASN A 77 11.76 8.59 11.81
C ASN A 77 10.84 8.59 13.04
N ASP A 78 10.65 9.76 13.64
CA ASP A 78 9.74 10.00 14.78
C ASP A 78 8.70 11.09 14.50
N ASN A 79 8.46 11.37 13.22
CA ASN A 79 7.61 12.46 12.76
C ASN A 79 6.16 12.29 13.26
N PRO A 80 5.54 13.36 13.79
CA PRO A 80 4.13 13.31 14.18
C PRO A 80 3.24 13.08 12.96
N GLY A 81 2.31 12.12 13.05
CA GLY A 81 1.37 11.76 12.00
C GLY A 81 1.96 10.93 10.85
N ALA A 82 3.23 10.51 10.93
CA ALA A 82 3.86 9.72 9.87
C ALA A 82 3.17 8.39 9.59
N GLY A 83 2.51 7.82 10.59
CA GLY A 83 1.74 6.59 10.48
C GLY A 83 0.41 6.69 9.74
N TYR A 84 -0.06 7.89 9.35
CA TYR A 84 -1.29 8.04 8.58
C TYR A 84 -1.09 7.57 7.14
N ASN A 85 -1.22 6.26 6.92
CA ASN A 85 -1.09 5.56 5.64
C ASN A 85 0.18 5.96 4.86
N PRO A 86 1.39 5.72 5.42
CA PRO A 86 2.61 5.84 4.64
C PRO A 86 2.60 4.84 3.47
N VAL A 87 3.30 5.16 2.40
CA VAL A 87 3.35 4.28 1.22
C VAL A 87 4.78 4.14 0.73
N PHE A 88 5.15 2.91 0.39
CA PHE A 88 6.39 2.66 -0.33
C PHE A 88 6.35 3.31 -1.72
N SER A 89 7.49 3.81 -2.17
CA SER A 89 7.69 4.20 -3.56
C SER A 89 7.54 3.02 -4.50
N SER A 90 7.27 3.28 -5.78
CA SER A 90 7.12 2.26 -6.82
C SER A 90 8.32 1.30 -6.93
N ASP A 91 9.52 1.81 -6.65
CA ASP A 91 10.79 1.09 -6.67
C ASP A 91 11.17 0.43 -5.33
N ASP A 92 10.31 0.54 -4.30
CA ASP A 92 10.53 0.08 -2.93
C ASP A 92 11.81 0.63 -2.25
N GLN A 93 12.39 1.75 -2.74
CA GLN A 93 13.61 2.34 -2.17
C GLN A 93 13.34 3.49 -1.20
N SER A 94 12.11 3.99 -1.15
CA SER A 94 11.71 5.12 -0.31
C SER A 94 10.32 4.90 0.29
N VAL A 95 9.99 5.70 1.29
CA VAL A 95 8.64 5.82 1.84
C VAL A 95 8.16 7.26 1.72
N TYR A 96 6.92 7.43 1.29
CA TYR A 96 6.20 8.68 1.35
C TYR A 96 5.30 8.71 2.58
N PHE A 97 5.31 9.81 3.31
CA PHE A 97 4.49 9.98 4.50
C PHE A 97 4.15 11.45 4.72
N ARG A 98 3.05 11.67 5.44
CA ARG A 98 2.66 13.02 5.89
C ARG A 98 3.27 13.28 7.27
N SER A 99 3.64 14.52 7.57
CA SER A 99 3.84 14.93 8.95
C SER A 99 3.03 16.17 9.28
N ASP A 100 2.43 16.16 10.47
CA ASP A 100 1.48 17.16 10.93
C ASP A 100 2.09 18.02 12.03
N ARG A 101 1.92 19.34 11.92
CA ARG A 101 2.15 20.28 13.02
C ARG A 101 0.90 21.11 13.25
N PHE A 102 0.78 21.65 14.46
CA PHE A 102 -0.32 22.51 14.82
C PHE A 102 0.19 23.92 15.08
N GLU A 103 -0.42 24.90 14.41
CA GLU A 103 -0.14 26.32 14.59
C GLU A 103 -1.47 27.05 14.70
N ASN A 104 -1.68 27.80 15.79
CA ASN A 104 -2.95 28.49 16.08
C ASN A 104 -4.19 27.59 15.94
N MET A 105 -4.14 26.37 16.52
CA MET A 105 -5.18 25.33 16.44
C MET A 105 -5.44 24.75 15.04
N LYS A 106 -4.69 25.17 14.02
CA LYS A 106 -4.82 24.66 12.65
C LYS A 106 -3.79 23.56 12.40
N ARG A 107 -4.24 22.43 11.84
CA ARG A 107 -3.33 21.39 11.35
C ARG A 107 -2.70 21.85 10.04
N ILE A 108 -1.37 21.93 10.03
CA ILE A 108 -0.55 22.17 8.86
C ILE A 108 0.25 20.90 8.58
N SER A 109 0.11 20.37 7.38
CA SER A 109 0.66 19.08 7.00
C SER A 109 1.70 19.26 5.88
N SER A 110 2.75 18.45 5.89
CA SER A 110 3.73 18.40 4.80
C SER A 110 3.91 16.96 4.31
N MET A 111 4.18 16.80 3.02
CA MET A 111 4.49 15.51 2.41
C MET A 111 6.00 15.32 2.36
N TYR A 112 6.47 14.20 2.87
CA TYR A 112 7.88 13.83 2.92
C TYR A 112 8.13 12.58 2.09
N LYS A 113 9.35 12.46 1.58
CA LYS A 113 9.92 11.25 1.01
C LYS A 113 11.19 10.91 1.78
N GLN A 114 11.27 9.72 2.36
CA GLN A 114 12.48 9.24 3.03
C GLN A 114 13.08 8.07 2.28
N ASN A 115 14.37 8.16 1.94
CA ASN A 115 15.11 7.05 1.36
C ASN A 115 15.42 6.01 2.44
N LEU A 116 15.12 4.73 2.16
CA LEU A 116 15.25 3.66 3.16
C LEU A 116 16.70 3.30 3.47
N ASN A 117 17.60 3.45 2.48
CA ASN A 117 19.02 3.13 2.61
C ASN A 117 19.79 4.25 3.31
N SER A 118 19.77 5.46 2.75
CA SER A 118 20.54 6.59 3.28
C SER A 118 19.87 7.27 4.48
N GLY A 119 18.57 7.05 4.69
CA GLY A 119 17.78 7.76 5.70
C GLY A 119 17.46 9.21 5.34
N LYS A 120 17.95 9.71 4.19
CA LYS A 120 17.73 11.10 3.73
C LYS A 120 16.23 11.38 3.59
N ILE A 121 15.79 12.52 4.11
CA ILE A 121 14.42 13.01 4.02
C ILE A 121 14.38 14.22 3.08
N ASP A 122 13.47 14.17 2.10
CA ASP A 122 13.14 15.24 1.18
C ASP A 122 11.69 15.72 1.43
N ILE A 123 11.45 17.02 1.48
CA ILE A 123 10.10 17.60 1.58
C ILE A 123 9.55 17.78 0.17
N ILE A 124 8.47 17.08 -0.17
CA ILE A 124 7.87 17.11 -1.51
C ILE A 124 6.83 18.22 -1.59
N LEU A 125 6.01 18.36 -0.56
CA LEU A 125 5.01 19.43 -0.43
C LEU A 125 5.11 20.01 0.97
N LYS A 126 5.35 21.31 1.05
CA LYS A 126 5.54 22.01 2.33
C LYS A 126 4.27 22.78 2.71
N ASP A 127 3.93 22.71 3.98
CA ASP A 127 2.94 23.58 4.66
C ASP A 127 1.58 23.65 3.96
N GLN A 128 1.05 22.47 3.63
CA GLN A 128 -0.24 22.31 2.99
C GLN A 128 -1.38 22.27 4.01
N ASN A 129 -2.46 22.96 3.67
CA ASN A 129 -3.74 22.81 4.39
C ASN A 129 -4.49 21.60 3.85
N ASN A 130 -5.17 20.84 4.71
CA ASN A 130 -6.02 19.71 4.33
C ASN A 130 -5.33 18.61 3.48
N LEU A 131 -4.01 18.50 3.55
CA LEU A 131 -3.27 17.43 2.89
C LEU A 131 -3.67 16.07 3.48
N LEU A 132 -4.14 15.18 2.62
CA LEU A 132 -4.46 13.81 2.99
C LEU A 132 -3.20 12.95 3.02
N ALA A 133 -3.35 11.74 3.55
CA ALA A 133 -2.30 10.73 3.49
C ALA A 133 -1.90 10.43 2.03
N PRO A 134 -0.64 10.03 1.78
CA PRO A 134 -0.26 9.58 0.46
C PRO A 134 -1.03 8.30 0.10
N ILE A 135 -1.30 8.12 -1.18
CA ILE A 135 -2.05 6.97 -1.71
C ILE A 135 -1.24 6.36 -2.84
N LYS A 136 -1.26 5.03 -2.88
CA LYS A 136 -0.69 4.25 -3.98
C LYS A 136 -1.77 4.02 -5.04
N SER A 137 -1.54 4.55 -6.24
CA SER A 137 -2.42 4.32 -7.40
C SER A 137 -2.24 2.91 -7.96
N THR A 138 -3.24 2.42 -8.70
CA THR A 138 -3.23 1.11 -9.39
C THR A 138 -2.04 0.97 -10.36
N GLY A 139 -1.56 2.07 -10.92
CA GLY A 139 -0.33 2.13 -11.75
C GLY A 139 0.97 2.21 -10.94
N ASN A 140 0.97 1.80 -9.67
CA ASN A 140 2.11 1.84 -8.73
C ASN A 140 2.65 3.27 -8.44
N THR A 141 1.98 4.31 -8.92
CA THR A 141 2.39 5.71 -8.73
C THR A 141 1.91 6.23 -7.38
N VAL A 142 2.77 6.96 -6.67
CA VAL A 142 2.40 7.59 -5.40
C VAL A 142 1.78 8.96 -5.63
N LEU A 143 0.62 9.20 -5.05
CA LEU A 143 -0.17 10.43 -5.16
C LEU A 143 -0.36 11.07 -3.78
N GLY A 144 -0.34 12.40 -3.75
CA GLY A 144 -0.82 13.21 -2.63
C GLY A 144 -2.17 13.80 -3.01
N LEU A 145 -3.10 13.86 -2.06
CA LEU A 145 -4.39 14.51 -2.26
C LEU A 145 -4.49 15.75 -1.38
N ASN A 146 -4.88 16.86 -1.98
CA ASN A 146 -5.44 18.02 -1.30
C ASN A 146 -6.94 18.08 -1.63
N SER A 147 -7.74 18.80 -0.84
CA SER A 147 -9.21 18.83 -0.94
C SER A 147 -9.76 19.00 -2.37
N ASN A 148 -8.99 19.63 -3.27
CA ASN A 148 -9.42 19.91 -4.65
C ASN A 148 -8.47 19.33 -5.72
N GLU A 149 -7.37 18.68 -5.35
CA GLU A 149 -6.30 18.35 -6.31
C GLU A 149 -5.59 17.03 -6.01
N VAL A 150 -5.28 16.29 -7.09
CA VAL A 150 -4.44 15.10 -7.08
C VAL A 150 -3.04 15.49 -7.53
N ILE A 151 -2.03 15.26 -6.70
CA ILE A 151 -0.64 15.66 -6.94
C ILE A 151 0.24 14.41 -7.08
N PRO A 152 0.83 14.13 -8.25
CA PRO A 152 1.81 13.07 -8.39
C PRO A 152 3.06 13.35 -7.55
N LEU A 153 3.39 12.44 -6.62
CA LEU A 153 4.58 12.53 -5.75
C LEU A 153 5.79 11.79 -6.33
N GLU A 154 5.54 10.94 -7.32
CA GLU A 154 6.55 10.33 -8.17
C GLU A 154 6.55 10.96 -9.55
N LYS A 155 7.74 11.35 -10.02
CA LYS A 155 7.93 11.73 -11.42
C LYS A 155 7.89 10.43 -12.24
N ASN A 156 6.75 10.07 -12.80
CA ASN A 156 6.72 9.02 -13.80
C ASN A 156 7.52 9.47 -15.04
N GLN A 157 8.57 8.73 -15.38
CA GLN A 157 8.81 8.50 -16.80
C GLN A 157 7.62 7.67 -17.26
N LEU A 158 6.65 8.31 -17.90
CA LEU A 158 5.57 7.62 -18.60
C LEU A 158 6.22 6.75 -19.68
N ASN A 159 6.59 5.52 -19.34
CA ASN A 159 6.85 4.50 -20.34
C ASN A 159 5.51 4.20 -20.99
N LYS A 160 5.26 4.86 -22.13
CA LYS A 160 4.23 4.45 -23.09
C LYS A 160 4.60 3.05 -23.57
N THR A 161 4.20 2.02 -22.84
CA THR A 161 4.27 0.64 -23.30
C THR A 161 2.92 -0.01 -23.09
N GLY A 162 2.23 -0.24 -24.20
CA GLY A 162 1.11 -1.16 -24.31
C GLY A 162 -0.23 -0.60 -23.83
N VAL A 163 -1.16 -0.43 -24.75
CA VAL A 163 -2.57 -0.25 -24.46
C VAL A 163 -3.06 -1.52 -23.75
N ASP A 164 -3.37 -1.43 -22.47
CA ASP A 164 -4.35 -2.32 -21.85
C ASP A 164 -5.53 -1.45 -21.40
N ASN A 165 -6.71 -1.74 -21.97
CA ASN A 165 -7.93 -0.98 -21.75
C ASN A 165 -8.42 -1.22 -20.32
N GLN A 166 -8.11 -0.31 -19.40
CA GLN A 166 -8.80 -0.23 -18.12
C GLN A 166 -9.64 1.05 -18.07
N SER A 167 -10.95 0.85 -18.01
CA SER A 167 -11.95 1.90 -17.85
C SER A 167 -11.70 2.69 -16.57
N ILE A 168 -11.65 4.01 -16.68
CA ILE A 168 -11.59 4.92 -15.52
C ILE A 168 -13.00 5.45 -15.28
N VAL A 169 -13.50 5.30 -14.06
CA VAL A 169 -14.77 5.88 -13.61
C VAL A 169 -14.45 7.18 -12.88
N TYR A 170 -15.08 8.28 -13.28
CA TYR A 170 -15.16 9.50 -12.49
C TYR A 170 -16.63 9.90 -12.31
N ILE A 171 -16.97 10.47 -11.16
CA ILE A 171 -18.27 11.07 -10.90
C ILE A 171 -18.19 12.52 -11.35
N ASN A 172 -19.11 12.94 -12.22
CA ASN A 172 -19.24 14.31 -12.66
C ASN A 172 -20.32 14.97 -11.81
N ASP A 173 -19.93 15.78 -10.85
CA ASP A 173 -20.87 16.61 -10.10
C ASP A 173 -21.18 17.85 -10.95
N SER A 174 -22.41 17.93 -11.43
CA SER A 174 -23.00 19.08 -12.13
C SER A 174 -23.43 20.17 -11.16
#